data_AF-A0A4Q4DPD1-F1
#
_entry.id   AF-A0A4Q4DPD1-F1
#
_cell.length_a   1.000
_cell.length_b   1.000
_cell.length_c   1.000
_cell.angle_alpha   90.00
_cell.angle_beta   90.00
_cell.angle_gamma   90.00
#
_symmetry.space_group_name_H-M   'P 1'
#
loop_
_entity.id
_entity.type
_entity.pdbx_description
1 polymer ?
#
loop_
_entity_poly.entity_id
_entity_poly.type
_entity_poly.pdbx_seq_one_letter_code
_entity_poly.pdbx_strand_id
1 'polypeptide(L)'
;MAELVKGRRPQPILVQTMRSAAAATIAYVVALWLSDEPAPLTAPLTALLVVQVTLYSTLTTGIRRVNSVVAGVLVASGFSVLVGLTWWSLGLIIVASLIVGRLVRVDEFVPEVAISAMLVLGVTRVASTAWDRVLETLIGAVVGLLFNFLFVPPVWVRTAGQSIEDLSRRMRQLLLRIGEGLTETTPVERAADRLHEARRLDHDISEVDADLRQAEDSVRLNPRVKEGLLHRVVLRTGLDTLEICTVVLRVLARTLTDLAKERTEEPLFPQEVGTALQELLARVADAVVSFAVLVTTEVSQSAETAEARLTEDLEAANASRERLAGLLLEGVQRHPRQWQLHGALLAEIDRILDELDMENRSKRLMEELDRASRETRERYPRLAATWQWGRDACQWVREALPRRDSP
;
A
#
# COMPACT_ATOMS: atom_id res chain seq x y z
N MET A 1 -42.23 -3.64 9.93
CA MET A 1 -42.05 -2.34 9.26
C MET A 1 -40.96 -1.54 9.96
N ALA A 2 -39.70 -1.95 9.84
CA ALA A 2 -38.54 -1.24 10.42
C ALA A 2 -37.27 -1.56 9.61
N GLU A 3 -37.37 -1.44 8.28
CA GLU A 3 -36.32 -1.82 7.31
C GLU A 3 -36.25 -0.75 6.19
N LEU A 4 -36.34 0.54 6.53
CA LEU A 4 -36.29 1.63 5.53
C LEU A 4 -35.51 2.87 6.00
N VAL A 5 -34.37 2.68 6.68
CA VAL A 5 -33.34 3.73 6.77
C VAL A 5 -31.98 3.12 6.41
N LYS A 6 -31.89 2.59 5.19
CA LYS A 6 -30.61 2.31 4.54
C LYS A 6 -30.05 3.67 4.13
N GLY A 7 -29.20 4.23 5.00
CA GLY A 7 -28.55 5.51 4.80
C GLY A 7 -27.97 5.60 3.39
N ARG A 8 -28.44 6.59 2.62
CA ARG A 8 -27.88 6.94 1.32
C ARG A 8 -26.40 7.30 1.54
N ARG A 9 -25.51 6.34 1.31
CA ARG A 9 -24.06 6.58 1.26
C ARG A 9 -23.83 7.63 0.17
N PRO A 10 -23.24 8.80 0.47
CA PRO A 10 -22.95 9.77 -0.57
C PRO A 10 -21.95 9.13 -1.55
N GLN A 11 -22.28 9.18 -2.85
CA GLN A 11 -21.44 8.62 -3.90
C GLN A 11 -20.05 9.30 -3.85
N PRO A 12 -18.94 8.56 -4.06
CA PRO A 12 -17.57 9.09 -3.94
C PRO A 12 -17.33 10.34 -4.80
N ILE A 13 -17.98 10.39 -5.96
CA ILE A 13 -17.97 11.53 -6.88
C ILE A 13 -18.58 12.77 -6.22
N LEU A 14 -19.73 12.65 -5.56
CA LEU A 14 -20.44 13.78 -4.95
C LEU A 14 -19.64 14.43 -3.81
N VAL A 15 -18.99 13.61 -2.98
CA VAL A 15 -18.15 14.09 -1.87
C VAL A 15 -16.91 14.79 -2.43
N GLN A 16 -16.26 14.20 -3.44
CA GLN A 16 -15.09 14.80 -4.08
C GLN A 16 -15.44 16.11 -4.79
N THR A 17 -16.56 16.17 -5.51
CA THR A 17 -17.03 17.39 -6.19
C THR A 17 -17.34 18.50 -5.18
N MET A 18 -18.05 18.20 -4.09
CA MET A 18 -18.33 19.19 -3.04
C MET A 18 -17.04 19.68 -2.35
N ARG A 19 -16.07 18.78 -2.14
CA ARG A 19 -14.77 19.10 -1.56
C ARG A 19 -13.96 20.03 -2.46
N SER A 20 -13.87 19.73 -3.75
CA SER A 20 -13.18 20.57 -4.74
C SER A 20 -13.85 21.93 -4.91
N ALA A 21 -15.19 21.97 -4.92
CA ALA A 21 -15.94 23.22 -4.98
C ALA A 21 -15.68 24.09 -3.74
N ALA A 22 -15.75 23.52 -2.53
CA ALA A 22 -15.48 24.24 -1.29
C ALA A 22 -14.06 24.82 -1.24
N ALA A 23 -13.05 24.03 -1.63
CA ALA A 23 -11.67 24.50 -1.68
C ALA A 23 -11.46 25.65 -2.68
N ALA A 24 -12.05 25.55 -3.87
CA ALA A 24 -11.99 26.61 -4.88
C ALA A 24 -12.69 27.89 -4.39
N THR A 25 -13.87 27.77 -3.77
CA THR A 25 -14.60 28.91 -3.21
C THR A 25 -13.82 29.59 -2.09
N ILE A 26 -13.20 28.82 -1.18
CA ILE A 26 -12.36 29.40 -0.10
C ILE A 26 -11.15 30.12 -0.70
N ALA A 27 -10.48 29.54 -1.70
CA ALA A 27 -9.34 30.18 -2.36
C ALA A 27 -9.74 31.49 -3.06
N TYR A 28 -10.91 31.53 -3.69
CA TYR A 28 -11.45 32.74 -4.31
C TYR A 28 -11.76 33.83 -3.27
N VAL A 29 -12.43 33.48 -2.17
CA VAL A 29 -12.75 34.43 -1.10
C VAL A 29 -11.47 34.97 -0.46
N VAL A 30 -10.48 34.11 -0.20
CA VAL A 30 -9.19 34.55 0.36
C VAL A 30 -8.47 35.48 -0.63
N ALA A 31 -8.49 35.18 -1.93
CA ALA A 31 -7.85 36.02 -2.94
C ALA A 31 -8.52 37.40 -3.08
N LEU A 32 -9.84 37.50 -2.91
CA LEU A 32 -10.55 38.80 -2.91
C LEU A 32 -10.14 39.73 -1.76
N TRP A 33 -9.66 39.18 -0.65
CA TRP A 33 -9.20 39.97 0.50
C TRP A 33 -7.73 40.36 0.43
N LEU A 34 -6.94 39.67 -0.40
CA LEU A 34 -5.47 39.78 -0.45
C LEU A 34 -4.94 40.31 -1.78
N SER A 35 -5.74 40.30 -2.86
CA SER A 35 -5.39 40.82 -4.18
C SER A 35 -6.23 42.06 -4.49
N ASP A 36 -5.61 43.08 -5.09
CA ASP A 36 -6.28 44.30 -5.56
C ASP A 36 -6.98 44.11 -6.92
N GLU A 37 -6.99 42.90 -7.48
CA GLU A 37 -7.55 42.60 -8.79
C GLU A 37 -9.08 42.33 -8.72
N PRO A 38 -9.92 42.94 -9.59
CA PRO A 38 -11.37 42.89 -9.46
C PRO A 38 -12.00 41.51 -9.71
N ALA A 39 -11.23 40.53 -10.22
CA ALA A 39 -11.70 39.14 -10.41
C ALA A 39 -10.53 38.12 -10.35
N PRO A 40 -10.11 37.67 -9.15
CA PRO A 40 -8.96 36.79 -8.97
C PRO A 40 -9.30 35.33 -9.29
N LEU A 41 -9.45 35.01 -10.59
CA LEU A 41 -9.88 33.69 -11.06
C LEU A 41 -8.77 32.63 -11.04
N THR A 42 -7.50 33.01 -10.83
CA THR A 42 -6.41 32.02 -10.81
C THR A 42 -6.20 31.31 -9.49
N ALA A 43 -6.55 31.95 -8.37
CA ALA A 43 -6.57 31.31 -7.07
C ALA A 43 -7.54 30.11 -6.99
N PRO A 44 -8.83 30.22 -7.37
CA PRO A 44 -9.76 29.09 -7.37
C PRO A 44 -9.36 27.99 -8.36
N LEU A 45 -8.90 28.35 -9.56
CA LEU A 45 -8.40 27.39 -10.55
C LEU A 45 -7.19 26.62 -10.00
N THR A 46 -6.32 27.31 -9.27
CA THR A 46 -5.15 26.69 -8.63
C THR A 46 -5.56 25.72 -7.52
N ALA A 47 -6.47 26.14 -6.64
CA ALA A 47 -6.98 25.31 -5.56
C ALA A 47 -7.75 24.07 -6.06
N LEU A 48 -8.54 24.21 -7.14
CA LEU A 48 -9.29 23.11 -7.73
C LEU A 48 -8.36 21.99 -8.21
N LEU A 49 -7.29 22.36 -8.92
CA LEU A 49 -6.30 21.43 -9.44
C LEU A 49 -5.43 20.83 -8.31
N VAL A 50 -5.14 21.60 -7.27
CA VAL A 50 -4.41 21.12 -6.08
C VAL A 50 -5.26 20.08 -5.32
N VAL A 51 -6.57 20.29 -5.18
CA VAL A 51 -7.48 19.39 -4.43
C VAL A 51 -7.96 18.16 -5.22
N GLN A 52 -7.98 18.22 -6.55
CA GLN A 52 -8.32 17.08 -7.41
C GLN A 52 -7.27 15.96 -7.39
N VAL A 53 -6.05 16.31 -6.99
CA VAL A 53 -4.91 15.42 -7.02
C VAL A 53 -4.69 14.83 -5.60
N THR A 54 -4.18 13.59 -5.50
CA THR A 54 -3.84 12.97 -4.20
C THR A 54 -2.76 13.79 -3.48
N LEU A 55 -2.78 13.86 -2.14
CA LEU A 55 -1.90 14.69 -1.29
C LEU A 55 -0.43 14.77 -1.76
N TYR A 56 0.14 13.65 -2.23
CA TYR A 56 1.50 13.59 -2.77
C TYR A 56 1.69 14.37 -4.07
N SER A 57 0.81 14.16 -5.04
CA SER A 57 0.87 14.89 -6.29
C SER A 57 0.35 16.32 -6.10
N THR A 58 -0.52 16.62 -5.13
CA THR A 58 -0.88 17.99 -4.74
C THR A 58 0.31 18.84 -4.29
N LEU A 59 1.18 18.29 -3.43
CA LEU A 59 2.32 19.04 -2.88
C LEU A 59 3.42 19.23 -3.92
N THR A 60 3.77 18.17 -4.65
CA THR A 60 4.80 18.23 -5.70
C THR A 60 4.34 19.01 -6.92
N THR A 61 3.10 18.79 -7.37
CA THR A 61 2.46 19.58 -8.45
C THR A 61 2.21 21.01 -8.00
N GLY A 62 1.83 21.25 -6.75
CA GLY A 62 1.67 22.59 -6.18
C GLY A 62 2.97 23.39 -6.20
N ILE A 63 4.06 22.84 -5.67
CA ILE A 63 5.39 23.48 -5.70
C ILE A 63 5.88 23.67 -7.15
N ARG A 64 5.73 22.64 -8.00
CA ARG A 64 6.14 22.70 -9.40
C ARG A 64 5.32 23.73 -10.19
N ARG A 65 4.03 23.89 -9.86
CA ARG A 65 3.14 24.87 -10.46
C ARG A 65 3.48 26.29 -10.01
N VAL A 66 3.70 26.49 -8.71
CA VAL A 66 4.17 27.78 -8.18
C VAL A 66 5.48 28.17 -8.87
N ASN A 67 6.45 27.26 -8.95
CA ASN A 67 7.72 27.50 -9.66
C ASN A 67 7.52 27.79 -11.15
N SER A 68 6.61 27.09 -11.82
CA SER A 68 6.33 27.30 -13.25
C SER A 68 5.69 28.67 -13.52
N VAL A 69 4.73 29.09 -12.69
CA VAL A 69 4.08 30.39 -12.84
C VAL A 69 5.05 31.52 -12.49
N VAL A 70 5.81 31.38 -11.40
CA VAL A 70 6.85 32.35 -11.01
C VAL A 70 7.91 32.48 -12.12
N ALA A 71 8.39 31.37 -12.67
CA ALA A 71 9.36 31.41 -13.77
C ALA A 71 8.78 32.09 -15.02
N GLY A 72 7.55 31.75 -15.41
CA GLY A 72 6.87 32.36 -16.56
C GLY A 72 6.65 33.88 -16.40
N VAL A 73 6.21 34.31 -15.21
CA VAL A 73 5.99 35.73 -14.90
C VAL A 73 7.30 36.51 -14.85
N LEU A 74 8.37 35.95 -14.27
CA LEU A 74 9.69 36.60 -14.23
C LEU A 74 10.29 36.74 -15.64
N VAL A 75 10.17 35.71 -16.48
CA VAL A 75 10.63 35.75 -17.88
C VAL A 75 9.83 36.79 -18.67
N ALA A 76 8.49 36.81 -18.54
CA ALA A 76 7.63 37.75 -19.22
C ALA A 76 7.87 39.21 -18.76
N SER A 77 8.03 39.43 -17.45
CA SER A 77 8.31 40.76 -16.89
C SER A 77 9.69 41.27 -17.29
N GLY A 78 10.72 40.42 -17.24
CA GLY A 78 12.06 40.79 -17.68
C GLY A 78 12.10 41.13 -19.17
N PHE A 79 11.45 40.32 -20.00
CA PHE A 79 11.40 40.54 -21.43
C PHE A 79 10.59 41.79 -21.83
N SER A 80 9.49 42.07 -21.11
CA SER A 80 8.65 43.26 -21.33
C SER A 80 9.40 44.57 -21.10
N VAL A 81 10.39 44.60 -20.20
CA VAL A 81 11.21 45.80 -19.94
C VAL A 81 12.23 46.04 -21.06
N LEU A 82 12.70 44.99 -21.74
CA LEU A 82 13.73 45.10 -22.78
C LEU A 82 13.20 45.40 -24.18
N VAL A 83 12.00 44.92 -24.56
CA VAL A 83 11.64 44.80 -26.00
C VAL A 83 10.41 45.62 -26.42
N GLY A 84 9.49 45.95 -25.51
CA GLY A 84 8.19 46.57 -25.87
C GLY A 84 7.28 45.62 -26.67
N LEU A 85 5.96 45.81 -26.60
CA LEU A 85 4.99 44.91 -27.25
C LEU A 85 4.98 45.06 -28.78
N THR A 86 5.51 44.06 -29.47
CA THR A 86 5.42 43.90 -30.94
C THR A 86 5.04 42.47 -31.34
N TRP A 87 4.51 42.26 -32.55
CA TRP A 87 4.04 40.94 -33.02
C TRP A 87 5.12 39.85 -33.01
N TRP A 88 6.39 40.21 -33.25
CA TRP A 88 7.51 39.29 -33.21
C TRP A 88 7.99 39.02 -31.77
N SER A 89 7.86 39.99 -30.86
CA SER A 89 8.16 39.82 -29.43
C SER A 89 7.23 38.79 -28.75
N LEU A 90 5.96 38.73 -29.18
CA LEU A 90 4.97 37.76 -28.72
C LEU A 90 5.33 36.33 -29.15
N GLY A 91 5.73 36.17 -30.41
CA GLY A 91 6.23 34.89 -30.92
C GLY A 91 7.48 34.41 -30.17
N LEU A 92 8.41 35.33 -29.87
CA LEU A 92 9.65 35.00 -29.15
C LEU A 92 9.37 34.59 -27.69
N ILE A 93 8.45 35.26 -27.00
CA ILE A 93 8.03 34.90 -25.64
C ILE A 93 7.38 33.52 -25.59
N ILE A 94 6.49 33.21 -26.53
CA ILE A 94 5.82 31.91 -26.57
C ILE A 94 6.86 30.79 -26.75
N VAL A 95 7.80 30.97 -27.68
CA VAL A 95 8.89 30.02 -27.92
C VAL A 95 9.79 29.90 -26.67
N ALA A 96 10.19 31.01 -26.05
CA ALA A 96 10.99 31.00 -24.83
C ALA A 96 10.28 30.31 -23.66
N SER A 97 8.99 30.59 -23.47
CA SER A 97 8.16 29.99 -22.41
C SER A 97 7.97 28.48 -22.62
N LEU A 98 7.79 28.04 -23.87
CA LEU A 98 7.71 26.63 -24.23
C LEU A 98 9.05 25.89 -24.05
N ILE A 99 10.17 26.53 -24.37
CA ILE A 99 11.52 25.97 -24.18
C ILE A 99 11.84 25.82 -22.68
N VAL A 100 11.55 26.86 -21.88
CA VAL A 100 11.74 26.83 -20.43
C VAL A 100 10.83 25.78 -19.78
N GLY A 101 9.56 25.70 -20.18
CA GLY A 101 8.63 24.66 -19.69
C GLY A 101 9.14 23.23 -19.97
N ARG A 102 9.78 23.02 -21.12
CA ARG A 102 10.38 21.73 -21.50
C ARG A 102 11.65 21.42 -20.71
N LEU A 103 12.49 22.42 -20.42
CA LEU A 103 13.70 22.29 -19.60
C LEU A 103 13.41 21.94 -18.12
N VAL A 104 12.26 22.35 -17.59
CA VAL A 104 11.85 22.07 -16.19
C VAL A 104 11.22 20.65 -16.03
N ARG A 105 11.19 19.83 -17.09
CA ARG A 105 10.62 18.46 -17.13
C ARG A 105 9.17 18.42 -16.63
N VAL A 106 8.35 19.40 -17.04
CA VAL A 106 6.92 19.47 -16.75
C VAL A 106 6.16 18.91 -17.97
N ASP A 107 6.27 17.61 -18.22
CA ASP A 107 5.77 17.00 -19.46
C ASP A 107 4.24 17.05 -19.61
N GLU A 108 3.48 17.33 -18.54
CA GLU A 108 2.01 17.31 -18.55
C GLU A 108 1.32 18.70 -18.57
N PHE A 109 2.05 19.81 -18.37
CA PHE A 109 1.46 21.16 -18.22
C PHE A 109 2.07 22.24 -19.14
N VAL A 110 2.83 21.83 -20.17
CA VAL A 110 3.46 22.74 -21.16
C VAL A 110 2.46 23.73 -21.81
N PRO A 111 1.21 23.34 -22.15
CA PRO A 111 0.25 24.27 -22.78
C PRO A 111 -0.25 25.38 -21.83
N GLU A 112 -0.36 25.08 -20.53
CA GLU A 112 -0.93 26.00 -19.52
C GLU A 112 0.03 27.17 -19.22
N VAL A 113 1.33 26.92 -19.31
CA VAL A 113 2.39 27.93 -19.22
C VAL A 113 2.32 28.91 -20.39
N ALA A 114 2.10 28.40 -21.61
CA ALA A 114 1.96 29.24 -22.81
C ALA A 114 0.70 30.09 -22.77
N ILE A 115 -0.42 29.53 -22.29
CA ILE A 115 -1.70 30.25 -22.12
C ILE A 115 -1.57 31.36 -21.06
N SER A 116 -0.90 31.07 -19.95
CA SER A 116 -0.67 32.06 -18.87
C SER A 116 0.24 33.20 -19.33
N ALA A 117 1.30 32.91 -20.08
CA ALA A 117 2.18 33.91 -20.67
C ALA A 117 1.45 34.80 -21.70
N MET A 118 0.56 34.22 -22.51
CA MET A 118 -0.29 34.99 -23.44
C MET A 118 -1.28 35.91 -22.72
N LEU A 119 -1.93 35.44 -21.65
CA LEU A 119 -2.88 36.25 -20.87
C LEU A 119 -2.20 37.46 -20.22
N VAL A 120 -0.98 37.29 -19.71
CA VAL A 120 -0.16 38.37 -19.14
C VAL A 120 0.25 39.40 -20.19
N LEU A 121 0.52 38.96 -21.42
CA LEU A 121 0.87 39.86 -22.52
C LEU A 121 -0.35 40.59 -23.11
N GLY A 122 -1.55 39.98 -23.03
CA GLY A 122 -2.80 40.55 -23.54
C GLY A 122 -3.45 41.61 -22.63
N VAL A 123 -3.18 41.58 -21.33
CA VAL A 123 -3.69 42.57 -20.37
C VAL A 123 -2.64 43.66 -20.14
N THR A 124 -2.78 44.76 -20.87
CA THR A 124 -1.96 45.95 -20.74
C THR A 124 -2.24 46.67 -19.42
N ARG A 125 -1.43 46.40 -18.39
CA ARG A 125 -0.94 47.37 -17.38
C ARG A 125 0.24 46.75 -16.64
N VAL A 126 1.39 47.37 -16.81
CA VAL A 126 2.72 46.85 -16.46
C VAL A 126 2.96 46.97 -14.94
N ALA A 127 3.67 45.97 -14.40
CA ALA A 127 4.23 45.85 -13.05
C ALA A 127 3.29 45.48 -11.88
N SER A 128 2.06 46.04 -11.77
CA SER A 128 1.17 45.67 -10.65
C SER A 128 0.57 44.26 -10.82
N THR A 129 0.10 43.93 -12.02
CA THR A 129 -0.60 42.68 -12.32
C THR A 129 0.31 41.43 -12.28
N ALA A 130 1.62 41.59 -12.45
CA ALA A 130 2.57 40.48 -12.38
C ALA A 130 2.73 39.96 -10.94
N TRP A 131 2.78 40.89 -9.97
CA TRP A 131 2.86 40.54 -8.56
C TRP A 131 1.55 39.92 -8.06
N ASP A 132 0.41 40.50 -8.48
CA ASP A 132 -0.92 39.99 -8.15
C ASP A 132 -1.13 38.56 -8.67
N ARG A 133 -0.63 38.24 -9.87
CA ARG A 133 -0.72 36.88 -10.44
C ARG A 133 0.09 35.83 -9.68
N VAL A 134 1.28 36.21 -9.20
CA VAL A 134 2.12 35.35 -8.36
C VAL A 134 1.46 35.14 -7.01
N LEU A 135 0.94 36.22 -6.39
CA LEU A 135 0.19 36.15 -5.14
C LEU A 135 -1.05 35.25 -5.27
N GLU A 136 -1.87 35.40 -6.30
CA GLU A 136 -3.06 34.58 -6.52
C GLU A 136 -2.74 33.09 -6.67
N THR A 137 -1.67 32.75 -7.40
CA THR A 137 -1.24 31.36 -7.57
C THR A 137 -0.74 30.78 -6.25
N LEU A 138 -0.01 31.58 -5.47
CA LEU A 138 0.51 31.18 -4.17
C LEU A 138 -0.62 31.00 -3.15
N ILE A 139 -1.61 31.90 -3.13
CA ILE A 139 -2.83 31.79 -2.32
C ILE A 139 -3.60 30.53 -2.70
N GLY A 140 -3.84 30.28 -3.99
CA GLY A 140 -4.54 29.08 -4.44
C GLY A 140 -3.81 27.77 -4.07
N ALA A 141 -2.48 27.75 -4.17
CA ALA A 141 -1.67 26.61 -3.76
C ALA A 141 -1.68 26.39 -2.24
N VAL A 142 -1.52 27.45 -1.45
CA VAL A 142 -1.54 27.39 0.02
C VAL A 142 -2.91 26.98 0.51
N VAL A 143 -3.99 27.57 0.01
CA VAL A 143 -5.36 27.25 0.41
C VAL A 143 -5.72 25.82 0.01
N GLY A 144 -5.42 25.40 -1.22
CA GLY A 144 -5.68 24.03 -1.64
C GLY A 144 -4.87 23.00 -0.84
N LEU A 145 -3.62 23.31 -0.48
CA LEU A 145 -2.78 22.46 0.36
C LEU A 145 -3.30 22.38 1.80
N LEU A 146 -3.60 23.54 2.39
CA LEU A 146 -4.13 23.66 3.75
C LEU A 146 -5.50 22.98 3.86
N PHE A 147 -6.34 23.09 2.84
CA PHE A 147 -7.62 22.42 2.77
C PHE A 147 -7.45 20.89 2.65
N ASN A 148 -6.54 20.41 1.80
CA ASN A 148 -6.25 18.97 1.70
C ASN A 148 -5.64 18.42 3.01
N PHE A 149 -4.89 19.26 3.75
CA PHE A 149 -4.30 18.92 5.05
C PHE A 149 -5.29 18.97 6.22
N LEU A 150 -6.23 19.92 6.23
CA LEU A 150 -7.29 20.04 7.26
C LEU A 150 -8.41 19.03 7.04
N PHE A 151 -8.75 18.79 5.76
CA PHE A 151 -9.79 17.86 5.33
C PHE A 151 -9.15 16.66 4.62
N VAL A 152 -8.19 16.02 5.31
CA VAL A 152 -7.64 14.73 4.87
C VAL A 152 -8.82 13.79 4.63
N PRO A 153 -8.98 13.27 3.41
CA PRO A 153 -10.06 12.33 3.16
C PRO A 153 -9.83 11.13 4.08
N PRO A 154 -10.82 10.71 4.90
CA PRO A 154 -10.69 9.47 5.62
C PRO A 154 -10.48 8.39 4.55
N VAL A 155 -9.41 7.61 4.69
CA VAL A 155 -9.03 6.59 3.72
C VAL A 155 -10.11 5.50 3.79
N TRP A 156 -11.20 5.66 3.04
CA TRP A 156 -12.29 4.67 2.92
C TRP A 156 -11.98 3.65 1.83
N VAL A 157 -10.71 3.25 1.79
CA VAL A 157 -10.21 2.07 1.11
C VAL A 157 -10.25 0.97 2.16
N ARG A 158 -10.65 -0.26 1.83
CA ARG A 158 -10.40 -1.40 2.72
C ARG A 158 -8.96 -1.29 3.23
N THR A 159 -8.74 -1.36 4.54
CA THR A 159 -7.37 -1.34 5.05
C THR A 159 -6.63 -2.52 4.42
N ALA A 160 -5.37 -2.35 4.01
CA ALA A 160 -4.59 -3.44 3.42
C ALA A 160 -4.62 -4.73 4.28
N GLY A 161 -4.70 -4.57 5.62
CA GLY A 161 -4.91 -5.69 6.52
C GLY A 161 -6.23 -6.44 6.33
N GLN A 162 -7.35 -5.76 6.03
CA GLN A 162 -8.62 -6.44 5.71
C GLN A 162 -8.51 -7.28 4.44
N SER A 163 -7.82 -6.78 3.41
CA SER A 163 -7.58 -7.53 2.17
C SER A 163 -6.71 -8.77 2.43
N ILE A 164 -5.72 -8.68 3.32
CA ILE A 164 -4.91 -9.82 3.80
C ILE A 164 -5.75 -10.83 4.59
N GLU A 165 -6.60 -10.39 5.52
CA GLU A 165 -7.50 -11.28 6.26
C GLU A 165 -8.50 -11.99 5.33
N ASP A 166 -9.00 -11.30 4.31
CA ASP A 166 -9.95 -11.89 3.37
C ASP A 166 -9.28 -12.87 2.40
N LEU A 167 -8.00 -12.65 2.06
CA LEU A 167 -7.18 -13.64 1.37
C LEU A 167 -6.98 -14.90 2.24
N SER A 168 -6.57 -14.73 3.50
CA SER A 168 -6.35 -15.87 4.41
C SER A 168 -7.63 -16.66 4.68
N ARG A 169 -8.78 -15.99 4.81
CA ARG A 169 -10.10 -16.65 4.91
C ARG A 169 -10.43 -17.49 3.68
N ARG A 170 -10.12 -17.01 2.48
CA ARG A 170 -10.32 -17.78 1.23
C ARG A 170 -9.35 -18.98 1.14
N MET A 171 -8.09 -18.80 1.51
CA MET A 171 -7.12 -19.91 1.62
C MET A 171 -7.61 -20.98 2.60
N ARG A 172 -8.11 -20.58 3.77
CA ARG A 172 -8.70 -21.49 4.76
C ARG A 172 -9.87 -22.30 4.18
N GLN A 173 -10.79 -21.64 3.49
CA GLN A 173 -11.92 -22.32 2.86
C GLN A 173 -11.48 -23.33 1.79
N LEU A 174 -10.41 -23.03 1.04
CA LEU A 174 -9.87 -23.95 0.05
C LEU A 174 -9.16 -25.14 0.71
N LEU A 175 -8.34 -24.92 1.75
CA LEU A 175 -7.71 -25.99 2.53
C LEU A 175 -8.74 -26.97 3.10
N LEU A 176 -9.80 -26.44 3.71
CA LEU A 176 -10.90 -27.27 4.23
C LEU A 176 -11.59 -28.07 3.13
N ARG A 177 -11.90 -27.43 1.98
CA ARG A 177 -12.50 -28.13 0.85
C ARG A 177 -11.59 -29.16 0.23
N ILE A 178 -10.28 -28.95 0.21
CA ILE A 178 -9.32 -29.96 -0.23
C ILE A 178 -9.36 -31.19 0.71
N GLY A 179 -9.54 -30.97 2.01
CA GLY A 179 -9.70 -32.03 3.00
C GLY A 179 -11.00 -32.82 2.88
N GLU A 180 -12.02 -32.30 2.19
CA GLU A 180 -13.30 -33.00 2.00
C GLU A 180 -13.18 -34.13 0.95
N GLY A 181 -13.80 -35.27 1.26
CA GLY A 181 -13.90 -36.40 0.31
C GLY A 181 -12.61 -37.19 0.12
N LEU A 182 -11.60 -37.02 0.98
CA LEU A 182 -10.33 -37.76 0.90
C LEU A 182 -10.49 -39.27 1.14
N THR A 183 -11.52 -39.67 1.87
CA THR A 183 -11.84 -41.07 2.21
C THR A 183 -12.88 -41.69 1.27
N GLU A 184 -13.31 -40.96 0.24
CA GLU A 184 -14.32 -41.36 -0.73
C GLU A 184 -13.78 -41.24 -2.16
N THR A 185 -14.51 -41.78 -3.14
CA THR A 185 -14.19 -41.55 -4.55
C THR A 185 -14.46 -40.08 -4.88
N THR A 186 -13.40 -39.37 -5.29
CA THR A 186 -13.50 -37.95 -5.67
C THR A 186 -13.52 -37.84 -7.20
N PRO A 187 -14.61 -37.34 -7.81
CA PRO A 187 -14.65 -37.08 -9.24
C PRO A 187 -13.55 -36.10 -9.65
N VAL A 188 -12.92 -36.36 -10.79
CA VAL A 188 -11.81 -35.56 -11.32
C VAL A 188 -12.23 -34.10 -11.51
N GLU A 189 -13.49 -33.85 -11.86
CA GLU A 189 -14.06 -32.51 -12.03
C GLU A 189 -14.01 -31.73 -10.71
N ARG A 190 -14.39 -32.35 -9.58
CA ARG A 190 -14.33 -31.68 -8.26
C ARG A 190 -12.90 -31.38 -7.84
N ALA A 191 -11.96 -32.29 -8.11
CA ALA A 191 -10.55 -32.04 -7.83
C ALA A 191 -9.99 -30.90 -8.72
N ALA A 192 -10.38 -30.88 -10.00
CA ALA A 192 -10.01 -29.84 -10.95
C ALA A 192 -10.59 -28.46 -10.57
N ASP A 193 -11.82 -28.41 -10.03
CA ASP A 193 -12.45 -27.19 -9.51
C ASP A 193 -11.64 -26.60 -8.35
N ARG A 194 -11.21 -27.44 -7.40
CA ARG A 194 -10.33 -27.03 -6.28
C ARG A 194 -9.00 -26.47 -6.80
N LEU A 195 -8.41 -27.09 -7.82
CA LEU A 195 -7.19 -26.58 -8.46
C LEU A 195 -7.42 -25.25 -9.21
N HIS A 196 -8.57 -25.06 -9.85
CA HIS A 196 -8.92 -23.80 -10.51
C HIS A 196 -9.07 -22.69 -9.50
N GLU A 197 -9.66 -22.98 -8.35
CA GLU A 197 -9.75 -22.03 -7.27
C GLU A 197 -8.39 -21.67 -6.67
N ALA A 198 -7.51 -22.65 -6.47
CA ALA A 198 -6.14 -22.37 -6.04
C ALA A 198 -5.42 -21.38 -6.98
N ARG A 199 -5.63 -21.51 -8.30
CA ARG A 199 -5.10 -20.56 -9.30
C ARG A 199 -5.76 -19.19 -9.24
N ARG A 200 -7.02 -19.09 -8.81
CA ARG A 200 -7.69 -17.80 -8.62
C ARG A 200 -7.09 -17.04 -7.43
N LEU A 201 -6.69 -17.73 -6.37
CA LEU A 201 -6.01 -17.11 -5.23
C LEU A 201 -4.68 -16.46 -5.65
N ASP A 202 -3.93 -17.04 -6.61
CA ASP A 202 -2.74 -16.40 -7.17
C ASP A 202 -3.05 -15.01 -7.79
N HIS A 203 -4.22 -14.87 -8.44
CA HIS A 203 -4.65 -13.60 -9.01
C HIS A 203 -5.11 -12.63 -7.93
N ASP A 204 -5.84 -13.11 -6.92
CA ASP A 204 -6.30 -12.32 -5.79
C ASP A 204 -5.11 -11.68 -5.03
N ILE A 205 -3.94 -12.33 -4.97
CA ILE A 205 -2.71 -11.75 -4.39
C ILE A 205 -2.30 -10.45 -5.10
N SER A 206 -2.44 -10.37 -6.43
CA SER A 206 -2.09 -9.15 -7.18
C SER A 206 -3.01 -7.98 -6.83
N GLU A 207 -4.27 -8.24 -6.50
CA GLU A 207 -5.22 -7.23 -6.02
C GLU A 207 -4.84 -6.76 -4.61
N VAL A 208 -4.50 -7.70 -3.71
CA VAL A 208 -4.05 -7.38 -2.34
C VAL A 208 -2.73 -6.60 -2.35
N ASP A 209 -1.78 -6.93 -3.23
CA ASP A 209 -0.52 -6.17 -3.41
C ASP A 209 -0.80 -4.74 -3.90
N ALA A 210 -1.76 -4.54 -4.80
CA ALA A 210 -2.16 -3.20 -5.24
C ALA A 210 -2.77 -2.38 -4.09
N ASP A 211 -3.67 -2.98 -3.30
CA ASP A 211 -4.24 -2.35 -2.10
C ASP A 211 -3.15 -1.99 -1.08
N LEU A 212 -2.19 -2.89 -0.87
CA LEU A 212 -1.07 -2.68 0.03
C LEU A 212 -0.19 -1.51 -0.45
N ARG A 213 0.20 -1.48 -1.73
CA ARG A 213 0.98 -0.37 -2.30
C ARG A 213 0.27 0.97 -2.14
N GLN A 214 -1.04 1.02 -2.36
CA GLN A 214 -1.85 2.22 -2.14
C GLN A 214 -1.85 2.66 -0.67
N ALA A 215 -1.90 1.71 0.27
CA ALA A 215 -1.77 1.99 1.69
C ALA A 215 -0.35 2.48 2.06
N GLU A 216 0.70 1.87 1.51
CA GLU A 216 2.09 2.28 1.72
C GLU A 216 2.35 3.73 1.29
N ASP A 217 1.83 4.13 0.12
CA ASP A 217 1.98 5.47 -0.42
C ASP A 217 1.20 6.53 0.39
N SER A 218 0.09 6.12 1.01
CA SER A 218 -0.72 7.00 1.87
C SER A 218 -0.04 7.29 3.22
N VAL A 219 0.69 6.33 3.78
CA VAL A 219 1.34 6.44 5.10
C VAL A 219 2.68 7.19 5.03
N ARG A 220 3.41 7.11 3.90
CA ARG A 220 4.71 7.76 3.70
C ARG A 220 4.75 9.27 3.98
N LEU A 221 3.60 9.96 3.97
CA LEU A 221 3.51 11.41 4.05
C LEU A 221 2.68 11.93 5.22
N ASN A 222 2.29 11.06 6.16
CA ASN A 222 1.63 11.49 7.39
C ASN A 222 2.67 11.64 8.53
N PRO A 223 3.16 12.86 8.84
CA PRO A 223 4.17 13.08 9.88
C PRO A 223 3.71 12.70 11.29
N ARG A 224 2.41 12.38 11.47
CA ARG A 224 1.84 11.90 12.73
C ARG A 224 1.94 10.40 12.96
N VAL A 225 2.29 9.58 11.95
CA VAL A 225 2.33 8.12 12.08
C VAL A 225 3.78 7.65 12.21
N LYS A 226 4.36 7.78 13.41
CA LYS A 226 5.70 7.26 13.71
C LYS A 226 5.77 5.72 13.69
N GLU A 227 4.63 5.02 13.80
CA GLU A 227 4.53 3.56 13.78
C GLU A 227 4.28 2.96 12.38
N GLY A 228 4.15 3.80 11.35
CA GLY A 228 3.71 3.38 10.01
C GLY A 228 4.73 2.55 9.22
N LEU A 229 6.03 2.69 9.51
CA LEU A 229 7.08 1.90 8.84
C LEU A 229 7.07 0.45 9.29
N LEU A 230 6.94 0.19 10.60
CA LEU A 230 6.87 -1.18 11.14
C LEU A 230 5.63 -1.89 10.64
N HIS A 231 4.46 -1.24 10.72
CA HIS A 231 3.21 -1.80 10.22
C HIS A 231 3.28 -2.14 8.72
N ARG A 232 3.87 -1.26 7.91
CA ARG A 232 4.09 -1.52 6.48
C ARG A 232 4.97 -2.75 6.23
N VAL A 233 6.14 -2.81 6.86
CA VAL A 233 7.07 -3.93 6.68
C VAL A 233 6.39 -5.23 7.11
N VAL A 234 5.66 -5.22 8.23
CA VAL A 234 4.91 -6.38 8.71
C VAL A 234 3.84 -6.83 7.72
N LEU A 235 2.98 -5.92 7.20
CA LEU A 235 1.95 -6.28 6.22
C LEU A 235 2.56 -6.82 4.92
N ARG A 236 3.66 -6.23 4.46
CA ARG A 236 4.35 -6.65 3.23
C ARG A 236 4.99 -8.02 3.37
N THR A 237 5.80 -8.22 4.41
CA THR A 237 6.40 -9.52 4.69
C THR A 237 5.32 -10.58 4.94
N GLY A 238 4.21 -10.21 5.59
CA GLY A 238 3.08 -11.11 5.77
C GLY A 238 2.37 -11.48 4.48
N LEU A 239 2.22 -10.55 3.53
CA LEU A 239 1.71 -10.85 2.20
C LEU A 239 2.65 -11.77 1.42
N ASP A 240 3.97 -11.53 1.49
CA ASP A 240 4.98 -12.38 0.85
C ASP A 240 4.88 -13.84 1.36
N THR A 241 4.69 -14.02 2.67
CA THR A 241 4.43 -15.34 3.27
C THR A 241 3.15 -15.98 2.72
N LEU A 242 2.03 -15.24 2.66
CA LEU A 242 0.78 -15.76 2.10
C LEU A 242 0.88 -16.07 0.60
N GLU A 243 1.69 -15.33 -0.15
CA GLU A 243 1.99 -15.63 -1.55
C GLU A 243 2.67 -16.99 -1.69
N ILE A 244 3.70 -17.24 -0.89
CA ILE A 244 4.39 -18.54 -0.87
C ILE A 244 3.41 -19.66 -0.49
N CYS A 245 2.61 -19.48 0.57
CA CYS A 245 1.61 -20.46 0.99
C CYS A 245 0.57 -20.75 -0.11
N THR A 246 0.16 -19.74 -0.90
CA THR A 246 -0.80 -19.91 -2.00
C THR A 246 -0.21 -20.73 -3.14
N VAL A 247 1.07 -20.49 -3.47
CA VAL A 247 1.79 -21.30 -4.46
C VAL A 247 1.85 -22.76 -4.03
N VAL A 248 2.16 -23.02 -2.75
CA VAL A 248 2.22 -24.38 -2.20
C VAL A 248 0.84 -25.05 -2.17
N LEU A 249 -0.20 -24.31 -1.78
CA LEU A 249 -1.59 -24.79 -1.81
C LEU A 249 -2.02 -25.23 -3.22
N ARG A 250 -1.59 -24.49 -4.25
CA ARG A 250 -1.82 -24.85 -5.65
C ARG A 250 -1.09 -26.14 -6.06
N VAL A 251 0.14 -26.35 -5.57
CA VAL A 251 0.88 -27.60 -5.81
C VAL A 251 0.17 -28.77 -5.14
N LEU A 252 -0.26 -28.61 -3.88
CA LEU A 252 -1.02 -29.62 -3.14
C LEU A 252 -2.34 -29.97 -3.86
N ALA A 253 -3.12 -28.97 -4.29
CA ALA A 253 -4.34 -29.18 -5.06
C ALA A 253 -4.07 -29.90 -6.38
N ARG A 254 -2.95 -29.61 -7.05
CA ARG A 254 -2.53 -30.30 -8.27
C ARG A 254 -2.19 -31.76 -8.00
N THR A 255 -1.40 -32.05 -6.98
CA THR A 255 -1.03 -33.43 -6.60
C THR A 255 -2.27 -34.28 -6.33
N LEU A 256 -3.26 -33.74 -5.61
CA LEU A 256 -4.52 -34.44 -5.36
C LEU A 256 -5.39 -34.59 -6.61
N THR A 257 -5.35 -33.62 -7.52
CA THR A 257 -6.05 -33.72 -8.82
C THR A 257 -5.44 -34.80 -9.70
N ASP A 258 -4.12 -34.90 -9.73
CA ASP A 258 -3.44 -35.94 -10.50
C ASP A 258 -3.68 -37.33 -9.88
N LEU A 259 -3.70 -37.42 -8.54
CA LEU A 259 -4.11 -38.65 -7.84
C LEU A 259 -5.56 -39.05 -8.15
N ALA A 260 -6.50 -38.10 -8.20
CA ALA A 260 -7.89 -38.37 -8.54
C ALA A 260 -8.07 -38.90 -9.97
N LYS A 261 -7.21 -38.50 -10.91
CA LYS A 261 -7.22 -39.04 -12.28
C LYS A 261 -6.73 -40.48 -12.34
N GLU A 262 -5.75 -40.83 -11.50
CA GLU A 262 -5.23 -42.18 -11.40
C GLU A 262 -6.20 -43.12 -10.64
N ARG A 263 -6.88 -42.58 -9.62
CA ARG A 263 -7.79 -43.30 -8.72
C ARG A 263 -9.26 -42.93 -8.96
N THR A 264 -9.83 -43.39 -10.07
CA THR A 264 -11.22 -43.07 -10.45
C THR A 264 -12.26 -43.94 -9.75
N GLU A 265 -11.93 -45.18 -9.41
CA GLU A 265 -12.87 -46.16 -8.80
C GLU A 265 -12.56 -46.46 -7.33
N GLU A 266 -11.49 -45.89 -6.78
CA GLU A 266 -11.04 -46.12 -5.40
C GLU A 266 -10.90 -44.79 -4.64
N PRO A 267 -11.01 -44.79 -3.29
CA PRO A 267 -10.81 -43.57 -2.51
C PRO A 267 -9.39 -43.03 -2.66
N LEU A 268 -9.23 -41.71 -2.53
CA LEU A 268 -7.91 -41.06 -2.66
C LEU A 268 -6.93 -41.58 -1.61
N PHE A 269 -7.39 -41.77 -0.38
CA PHE A 269 -6.60 -42.34 0.71
C PHE A 269 -7.39 -43.37 1.51
N PRO A 270 -6.70 -44.33 2.16
CA PRO A 270 -7.31 -45.18 3.19
C PRO A 270 -7.95 -44.32 4.30
N GLN A 271 -9.00 -44.84 4.94
CA GLN A 271 -9.83 -44.07 5.87
C GLN A 271 -9.02 -43.37 6.99
N GLU A 272 -8.07 -44.08 7.60
CA GLU A 272 -7.20 -43.54 8.66
C GLU A 272 -6.34 -42.38 8.16
N VAL A 273 -5.70 -42.54 6.99
CA VAL A 273 -4.84 -41.53 6.37
C VAL A 273 -5.65 -40.33 5.90
N GLY A 274 -6.78 -40.56 5.23
CA GLY A 274 -7.64 -39.49 4.74
C GLY A 274 -8.22 -38.64 5.88
N THR A 275 -8.61 -39.27 6.99
CA THR A 275 -9.11 -38.55 8.19
C THR A 275 -7.99 -37.72 8.83
N ALA A 276 -6.80 -38.29 8.98
CA ALA A 276 -5.65 -37.57 9.53
C ALA A 276 -5.21 -36.39 8.64
N LEU A 277 -5.25 -36.57 7.31
CA LEU A 277 -4.95 -35.49 6.37
C LEU A 277 -6.02 -34.39 6.40
N GLN A 278 -7.30 -34.75 6.51
CA GLN A 278 -8.37 -33.76 6.67
C GLN A 278 -8.20 -32.94 7.97
N GLU A 279 -7.89 -33.60 9.09
CA GLU A 279 -7.59 -32.92 10.37
C GLU A 279 -6.39 -31.98 10.22
N LEU A 280 -5.30 -32.46 9.62
CA LEU A 280 -4.10 -31.65 9.38
C LEU A 280 -4.39 -30.41 8.51
N LEU A 281 -5.11 -30.58 7.40
CA LEU A 281 -5.47 -29.46 6.53
C LEU A 281 -6.34 -28.43 7.27
N ALA A 282 -7.22 -28.87 8.18
CA ALA A 282 -8.00 -27.95 9.01
C ALA A 282 -7.10 -27.16 9.99
N ARG A 283 -6.12 -27.82 10.63
CA ARG A 283 -5.15 -27.15 11.53
C ARG A 283 -4.28 -26.14 10.78
N VAL A 284 -3.77 -26.51 9.61
CA VAL A 284 -3.02 -25.58 8.74
C VAL A 284 -3.90 -24.39 8.34
N ALA A 285 -5.18 -24.63 8.05
CA ALA A 285 -6.12 -23.59 7.67
C ALA A 285 -6.39 -22.58 8.79
N ASP A 286 -6.47 -23.05 10.03
CA ASP A 286 -6.62 -22.18 11.21
C ASP A 286 -5.31 -21.39 11.46
N ALA A 287 -4.14 -22.02 11.35
CA ALA A 287 -2.84 -21.35 11.46
C ALA A 287 -2.66 -20.21 10.42
N VAL A 288 -3.09 -20.41 9.16
CA VAL A 288 -3.06 -19.37 8.12
C VAL A 288 -3.90 -18.15 8.51
N VAL A 289 -5.06 -18.36 9.15
CA VAL A 289 -5.91 -17.25 9.61
C VAL A 289 -5.30 -16.56 10.83
N SER A 290 -4.81 -17.32 11.81
CA SER A 290 -4.14 -16.77 13.00
C SER A 290 -2.90 -15.95 12.63
N PHE A 291 -2.14 -16.39 11.60
CA PHE A 291 -1.03 -15.62 11.05
C PHE A 291 -1.48 -14.28 10.46
N ALA A 292 -2.53 -14.29 9.64
CA ALA A 292 -3.08 -13.06 9.06
C ALA A 292 -3.58 -12.08 10.13
N VAL A 293 -4.24 -12.58 11.19
CA VAL A 293 -4.67 -11.76 12.33
C VAL A 293 -3.46 -11.15 13.05
N LEU A 294 -2.41 -11.93 13.28
CA LEU A 294 -1.19 -11.45 13.92
C LEU A 294 -0.47 -10.38 13.08
N VAL A 295 -0.43 -10.53 11.76
CA VAL A 295 0.19 -9.56 10.84
C VAL A 295 -0.60 -8.25 10.77
N THR A 296 -1.91 -8.30 10.98
CA THR A 296 -2.81 -7.15 10.81
C THR A 296 -3.13 -6.42 12.11
N THR A 297 -2.77 -6.99 13.27
CA THR A 297 -3.01 -6.43 14.59
C THR A 297 -2.04 -5.29 14.93
N GLU A 298 -2.57 -4.11 15.27
CA GLU A 298 -1.78 -2.88 15.48
C GLU A 298 -1.34 -2.64 16.96
N VAL A 299 -2.01 -3.22 17.94
CA VAL A 299 -1.80 -2.92 19.38
C VAL A 299 -0.98 -4.02 20.06
N SER A 300 0.11 -3.67 20.75
CA SER A 300 1.05 -4.62 21.37
C SER A 300 0.39 -5.68 22.26
N GLN A 301 -0.62 -5.32 23.07
CA GLN A 301 -1.35 -6.30 23.90
C GLN A 301 -2.22 -7.27 23.09
N SER A 302 -2.80 -6.79 21.99
CA SER A 302 -3.54 -7.65 21.06
C SER A 302 -2.61 -8.52 20.22
N ALA A 303 -1.40 -8.04 19.93
CA ALA A 303 -0.37 -8.78 19.21
C ALA A 303 0.15 -10.00 20.00
N GLU A 304 0.41 -9.86 21.30
CA GLU A 304 0.80 -11.00 22.17
C GLU A 304 -0.28 -12.10 22.18
N THR A 305 -1.56 -11.70 22.21
CA THR A 305 -2.67 -12.66 22.17
C THR A 305 -2.76 -13.36 20.81
N ALA A 306 -2.56 -12.62 19.72
CA ALA A 306 -2.55 -13.18 18.37
C ALA A 306 -1.34 -14.10 18.14
N GLU A 307 -0.19 -13.78 18.73
CA GLU A 307 1.03 -14.58 18.69
C GLU A 307 0.83 -15.90 19.43
N ALA A 308 0.32 -15.86 20.67
CA ALA A 308 0.02 -17.06 21.43
C ALA A 308 -0.96 -18.00 20.68
N ARG A 309 -1.98 -17.45 20.02
CA ARG A 309 -2.92 -18.23 19.19
C ARG A 309 -2.25 -18.87 17.99
N LEU A 310 -1.40 -18.13 17.27
CA LEU A 310 -0.67 -18.70 16.14
C LEU A 310 0.26 -19.83 16.60
N THR A 311 0.96 -19.65 17.72
CA THR A 311 1.82 -20.70 18.29
C THR A 311 1.00 -21.95 18.63
N GLU A 312 -0.15 -21.80 19.28
CA GLU A 312 -1.04 -22.93 19.61
C GLU A 312 -1.53 -23.66 18.34
N ASP A 313 -1.93 -22.91 17.31
CA ASP A 313 -2.37 -23.48 16.04
C ASP A 313 -1.24 -24.20 15.29
N LEU A 314 -0.02 -23.65 15.30
CA LEU A 314 1.16 -24.27 14.71
C LEU A 314 1.59 -25.54 15.46
N GLU A 315 1.54 -25.54 16.80
CA GLU A 315 1.80 -26.73 17.60
C GLU A 315 0.78 -27.84 17.30
N ALA A 316 -0.50 -27.48 17.22
CA ALA A 316 -1.56 -28.42 16.86
C ALA A 316 -1.43 -28.95 15.43
N ALA A 317 -1.01 -28.11 14.47
CA ALA A 317 -0.75 -28.51 13.10
C ALA A 317 0.46 -29.45 13.01
N ASN A 318 1.57 -29.14 13.68
CA ASN A 318 2.76 -29.99 13.76
C ASN A 318 2.45 -31.36 14.39
N ALA A 319 1.68 -31.41 15.47
CA ALA A 319 1.25 -32.66 16.09
C ALA A 319 0.38 -33.52 15.15
N SER A 320 -0.52 -32.89 14.39
CA SER A 320 -1.35 -33.56 13.38
C SER A 320 -0.51 -34.04 12.19
N ARG A 321 0.50 -33.25 11.79
CA ARG A 321 1.46 -33.60 10.74
C ARG A 321 2.29 -34.81 11.13
N GLU A 322 2.79 -34.87 12.35
CA GLU A 322 3.59 -36.00 12.84
C GLU A 322 2.76 -37.29 12.90
N ARG A 323 1.50 -37.19 13.33
CA ARG A 323 0.55 -38.32 13.28
C ARG A 323 0.36 -38.82 11.85
N LEU A 324 0.13 -37.92 10.89
CA LEU A 324 -0.01 -38.28 9.48
C LEU A 324 1.28 -38.93 8.93
N ALA A 325 2.44 -38.38 9.28
CA ALA A 325 3.73 -38.92 8.84
C ALA A 325 3.94 -40.37 9.29
N GLY A 326 3.58 -40.70 10.53
CA GLY A 326 3.58 -42.08 11.03
C GLY A 326 2.70 -43.02 10.22
N LEU A 327 1.45 -42.62 9.94
CA LEU A 327 0.50 -43.42 9.14
C LEU A 327 1.00 -43.61 7.69
N LEU A 328 1.53 -42.55 7.08
CA LEU A 328 2.08 -42.62 5.73
C LEU A 328 3.32 -43.52 5.67
N LEU A 329 4.18 -43.49 6.68
CA LEU A 329 5.37 -44.34 6.77
C LEU A 329 4.99 -45.83 6.86
N GLU A 330 4.02 -46.18 7.71
CA GLU A 330 3.50 -47.55 7.78
C GLU A 330 2.92 -48.00 6.43
N GLY A 331 2.19 -47.11 5.75
CA GLY A 331 1.65 -47.37 4.41
C GLY A 331 2.75 -47.63 3.37
N VAL A 332 3.82 -46.83 3.36
CA VAL A 332 4.96 -47.01 2.43
C VAL A 332 5.72 -48.30 2.71
N GLN A 333 5.88 -48.70 3.97
CA GLN A 333 6.53 -49.97 4.32
C GLN A 333 5.76 -51.18 3.76
N ARG A 334 4.42 -51.09 3.68
CA ARG A 334 3.57 -52.12 3.05
C ARG A 334 3.58 -52.02 1.52
N HIS A 335 3.58 -50.81 0.97
CA HIS A 335 3.53 -50.55 -0.47
C HIS A 335 4.58 -49.51 -0.92
N PRO A 336 5.83 -49.94 -1.18
CA PRO A 336 6.94 -49.01 -1.43
C PRO A 336 6.75 -48.09 -2.63
N ARG A 337 5.89 -48.44 -3.60
CA ARG A 337 5.68 -47.65 -4.83
C ARG A 337 5.03 -46.27 -4.58
N GLN A 338 4.39 -46.05 -3.44
CA GLN A 338 3.66 -44.82 -3.12
C GLN A 338 4.50 -43.77 -2.36
N TRP A 339 5.79 -44.06 -2.11
CA TRP A 339 6.66 -43.22 -1.29
C TRP A 339 6.82 -41.78 -1.82
N GLN A 340 6.84 -41.60 -3.14
CA GLN A 340 7.02 -40.28 -3.78
C GLN A 340 5.85 -39.35 -3.48
N LEU A 341 4.62 -39.86 -3.60
CA LEU A 341 3.39 -39.10 -3.32
C LEU A 341 3.34 -38.68 -1.85
N HIS A 342 3.59 -39.63 -0.94
CA HIS A 342 3.51 -39.38 0.50
C HIS A 342 4.59 -38.39 0.96
N GLY A 343 5.82 -38.54 0.44
CA GLY A 343 6.91 -37.61 0.71
C GLY A 343 6.63 -36.20 0.17
N ALA A 344 6.09 -36.09 -1.06
CA ALA A 344 5.71 -34.80 -1.63
C ALA A 344 4.61 -34.12 -0.81
N LEU A 345 3.57 -34.85 -0.40
CA LEU A 345 2.48 -34.28 0.39
C LEU A 345 2.95 -33.74 1.74
N LEU A 346 3.81 -34.47 2.46
CA LEU A 346 4.40 -33.99 3.71
C LEU A 346 5.29 -32.77 3.48
N ALA A 347 6.13 -32.79 2.45
CA ALA A 347 7.04 -31.68 2.13
C ALA A 347 6.28 -30.38 1.79
N GLU A 348 5.16 -30.46 1.06
CA GLU A 348 4.33 -29.27 0.79
C GLU A 348 3.69 -28.74 2.09
N ILE A 349 3.25 -29.61 3.01
CA ILE A 349 2.69 -29.15 4.28
C ILE A 349 3.76 -28.54 5.18
N ASP A 350 4.93 -29.16 5.29
CA ASP A 350 6.08 -28.63 6.03
C ASP A 350 6.45 -27.25 5.52
N ARG A 351 6.44 -27.05 4.20
CA ARG A 351 6.75 -25.76 3.59
C ARG A 351 5.75 -24.66 3.96
N ILE A 352 4.46 -24.99 4.14
CA ILE A 352 3.48 -24.02 4.65
C ILE A 352 3.77 -23.72 6.11
N LEU A 353 3.98 -24.74 6.95
CA LEU A 353 4.22 -24.56 8.38
C LEU A 353 5.49 -23.77 8.65
N ASP A 354 6.58 -24.08 7.95
CA ASP A 354 7.87 -23.37 8.04
C ASP A 354 7.75 -21.90 7.63
N GLU A 355 6.90 -21.61 6.66
CA GLU A 355 6.68 -20.24 6.18
C GLU A 355 5.87 -19.41 7.17
N LEU A 356 4.91 -20.04 7.87
CA LEU A 356 4.10 -19.43 8.92
C LEU A 356 4.84 -19.32 10.28
N ASP A 357 5.94 -20.06 10.45
CA ASP A 357 6.69 -20.12 11.70
C ASP A 357 7.29 -18.76 12.11
N MET A 358 7.15 -18.46 13.40
CA MET A 358 7.51 -17.19 14.01
C MET A 358 9.02 -16.94 14.03
N GLU A 359 9.84 -17.97 14.17
CA GLU A 359 11.29 -17.81 14.12
C GLU A 359 11.75 -17.32 12.74
N ASN A 360 11.21 -17.92 11.67
CA ASN A 360 11.53 -17.53 10.29
C ASN A 360 11.01 -16.13 9.97
N ARG A 361 9.86 -15.74 10.52
CA ARG A 361 9.33 -14.37 10.42
C ARG A 361 10.23 -13.36 11.14
N SER A 362 10.66 -13.65 12.37
CA SER A 362 11.50 -12.71 13.14
C SER A 362 12.82 -12.40 12.43
N LYS A 363 13.45 -13.41 11.81
CA LYS A 363 14.65 -13.27 10.98
C LYS A 363 14.38 -12.39 9.77
N ARG A 364 13.31 -12.68 9.00
CA ARG A 364 12.92 -11.89 7.80
C ARG A 364 12.60 -10.43 8.13
N LEU A 365 11.85 -10.19 9.21
CA LEU A 365 11.53 -8.83 9.67
C LEU A 365 12.81 -8.06 10.02
N MET A 366 13.77 -8.70 10.70
CA MET A 366 15.04 -8.07 11.05
C MET A 366 15.86 -7.70 9.80
N GLU A 367 15.93 -8.61 8.82
CA GLU A 367 16.63 -8.37 7.55
C GLU A 367 16.01 -7.23 6.73
N GLU A 368 14.68 -7.16 6.66
CA GLU A 368 13.96 -6.09 5.96
C GLU A 368 14.08 -4.73 6.68
N LEU A 369 14.04 -4.73 8.02
CA LEU A 369 14.27 -3.51 8.80
C LEU A 369 15.70 -2.97 8.62
N ASP A 370 16.69 -3.85 8.57
CA ASP A 370 18.08 -3.50 8.28
C ASP A 370 18.22 -2.93 6.87
N ARG A 371 17.57 -3.54 5.86
CA ARG A 371 17.55 -3.05 4.48
C ARG A 371 16.91 -1.66 4.38
N ALA A 372 15.71 -1.48 4.93
CA ALA A 372 15.00 -0.20 4.93
C ALA A 372 15.78 0.91 5.66
N SER A 373 16.47 0.55 6.76
CA SER A 373 17.34 1.47 7.50
C SER A 373 18.56 1.89 6.68
N ARG A 374 19.18 0.96 5.93
CA ARG A 374 20.30 1.25 5.02
C ARG A 374 19.88 2.17 3.87
N GLU A 375 18.79 1.87 3.18
CA GLU A 375 18.27 2.70 2.08
C GLU A 375 17.96 4.13 2.53
N THR A 376 17.37 4.29 3.72
CA THR A 376 17.08 5.61 4.29
C THR A 376 18.38 6.40 4.56
N ARG A 377 19.42 5.70 5.02
CA ARG A 377 20.73 6.29 5.33
C ARG A 377 21.49 6.73 4.08
N GLU A 378 21.42 5.95 3.01
CA GLU A 378 22.02 6.26 1.71
C GLU A 378 21.29 7.40 1.00
N ARG A 379 19.96 7.46 1.10
CA ARG A 379 19.13 8.48 0.43
C ARG A 379 19.22 9.85 1.10
N TYR A 380 19.51 9.91 2.41
CA TYR A 380 19.62 11.16 3.17
C TYR A 380 20.86 11.21 4.07
N PRO A 381 22.08 11.28 3.50
CA PRO A 381 23.33 11.22 4.28
C PRO A 381 23.47 12.37 5.28
N ARG A 382 22.92 13.56 4.95
CA ARG A 382 22.95 14.74 5.84
C ARG A 382 21.98 14.65 7.04
N LEU A 383 20.85 13.95 6.89
CA LEU A 383 19.92 13.70 8.00
C LEU A 383 20.47 12.59 8.91
N ALA A 384 21.06 11.54 8.35
CA ALA A 384 21.70 10.49 9.15
C ALA A 384 22.82 11.03 10.05
N ALA A 385 23.66 11.93 9.52
CA ALA A 385 24.74 12.57 10.28
C ALA A 385 24.23 13.45 11.43
N THR A 386 23.13 14.19 11.22
CA THR A 386 22.52 15.06 12.25
C THR A 386 21.83 14.26 13.36
N TRP A 387 21.20 13.13 13.04
CA TRP A 387 20.62 12.21 14.03
C TRP A 387 21.66 11.46 14.86
N GLN A 388 22.83 11.12 14.28
CA GLN A 388 23.95 10.57 15.06
C GLN A 388 24.55 11.62 15.99
N TRP A 389 24.77 12.84 15.49
CA TRP A 389 25.28 13.94 16.32
C TRP A 389 24.36 14.27 17.50
N GLY A 390 23.04 14.23 17.30
CA GLY A 390 22.05 14.40 18.38
C GLY A 390 22.05 13.26 19.41
N ARG A 391 22.31 12.01 18.99
CA ARG A 391 22.43 10.86 19.90
C ARG A 391 23.71 10.94 20.73
N ASP A 392 24.82 11.27 20.09
CA ASP A 392 26.12 11.43 20.75
C ASP A 392 26.08 12.60 21.74
N ALA A 393 25.41 13.71 21.39
CA ALA A 393 25.16 14.83 22.29
C ALA A 393 24.27 14.44 23.49
N CYS A 394 23.21 13.66 23.27
CA CYS A 394 22.35 13.15 24.36
C CYS A 394 23.08 12.17 25.28
N GLN A 395 24.00 11.36 24.75
CA GLN A 395 24.82 10.43 25.52
C GLN A 395 25.87 11.20 26.34
N TRP A 396 26.49 12.23 25.75
CA TRP A 396 27.40 13.15 26.43
C TRP A 396 26.72 13.89 27.58
N VAL A 397 25.48 14.39 27.39
CA VAL A 397 24.70 15.02 28.46
C VAL A 397 24.36 14.05 29.60
N ARG A 398 24.15 12.76 29.29
CA ARG A 398 23.85 11.73 30.29
C ARG A 398 25.08 11.33 31.09
N GLU A 399 26.27 11.37 30.49
CA GLU A 399 27.56 11.16 31.15
C GLU A 399 28.04 12.41 31.91
N ALA A 400 27.65 13.61 31.47
CA ALA A 400 28.01 14.89 32.10
C ALA A 400 27.12 15.30 33.29
N LEU A 401 26.04 14.56 33.58
CA LEU A 401 25.21 14.79 34.77
C LEU A 401 25.86 14.13 36.00
N PRO A 402 26.30 14.90 37.01
CA PRO A 402 26.92 14.32 38.21
C PRO A 402 25.89 13.45 38.95
N ARG A 403 26.28 12.23 39.28
CA ARG A 403 25.50 11.34 40.17
C ARG A 403 25.24 12.11 41.46
N ARG A 404 23.98 12.44 41.71
CA ARG A 404 23.55 12.92 43.04
C ARG A 404 23.64 11.73 43.98
N ASP A 405 24.75 11.64 44.71
CA ASP A 405 24.81 10.85 45.92
C ASP A 405 23.77 11.40 46.90
N SER A 406 22.79 10.57 47.22
CA SER A 406 21.76 10.87 48.21
C SER A 406 22.29 10.44 49.58
N PRO A 407 22.15 11.26 50.63
CA PRO A 407 22.64 10.93 51.97
C PRO A 407 21.87 9.79 52.64
#